data_AF-A0A4U9VDH9-F1
#
_entry.id   AF-A0A4U9VDH9-F1
#
_cell.length_a   1.000
_cell.length_b   1.000
_cell.length_c   1.000
_cell.angle_alpha   90.00
_cell.angle_beta   90.00
_cell.angle_gamma   90.00
#
_symmetry.space_group_name_H-M   'P 1'
#
loop_
_entity.id
_entity.type
_entity.pdbx_description
1 polymer ?
#
loop_
_entity_poly.entity_id
_entity_poly.type
_entity_poly.pdbx_seq_one_letter_code
_entity_poly.pdbx_strand_id
1 'polypeptide(L)'
;MRITDVVEITKPIASPIRNAYIDFSKMTTSLVAVVTDVVVDGRRVVGYGFNSNGRYGQGGLIRERFRDRILQAEPDSLLNSRAITSIRTGVAGDDDQ
;
A
#
# COMPACT_ATOMS: atom_id res chain seq x y z
N MET A 1 -5.72 -7.41 17.41
CA MET A 1 -4.79 -6.69 16.50
C MET A 1 -5.49 -5.44 16.03
N ARG A 2 -4.78 -4.32 15.88
CA ARG A 2 -5.37 -3.08 15.35
C ARG A 2 -4.40 -2.36 14.41
N ILE A 3 -4.96 -1.72 13.38
CA ILE A 3 -4.25 -0.75 12.54
C ILE A 3 -4.24 0.58 13.29
N THR A 4 -3.05 1.07 13.61
CA THR A 4 -2.87 2.33 14.35
C THR A 4 -2.66 3.53 13.45
N ASP A 5 -2.15 3.31 12.23
CA ASP A 5 -2.01 4.37 11.24
C ASP A 5 -1.94 3.80 9.81
N VAL A 6 -2.28 4.63 8.83
CA VAL A 6 -2.01 4.40 7.41
C VAL A 6 -1.34 5.66 6.88
N VAL A 7 -0.06 5.54 6.54
CA VAL A 7 0.75 6.66 6.04
C VAL A 7 0.99 6.51 4.54
N GLU A 8 0.99 7.62 3.81
CA GLU A 8 1.26 7.67 2.38
C GLU A 8 2.29 8.73 2.06
N ILE A 9 3.17 8.43 1.10
CA ILE A 9 4.03 9.41 0.47
C ILE A 9 4.08 9.18 -1.04
N THR A 10 3.80 10.24 -1.80
CA THR A 10 3.95 10.21 -3.25
C THR A 10 5.43 10.37 -3.61
N LYS A 11 5.97 9.46 -4.42
CA LYS A 11 7.35 9.47 -4.90
C LYS A 11 7.40 9.54 -6.44
N PRO A 12 8.36 10.31 -7.01
CA PRO A 12 8.57 10.32 -8.44
C PRO A 12 9.22 9.00 -8.88
N ILE A 13 8.73 8.47 -10.00
CA ILE A 13 9.35 7.40 -10.77
C ILE A 13 9.56 7.85 -12.23
N ALA A 14 9.76 9.17 -12.38
CA ALA A 14 9.84 9.85 -13.65
C ALA A 14 11.10 9.45 -14.42
N SER A 15 10.95 9.24 -15.73
CA SER A 15 12.06 8.96 -16.64
C SER A 15 11.68 9.37 -18.07
N PRO A 16 12.65 9.51 -19.00
CA PRO A 16 12.36 9.93 -20.38
C PRO A 16 11.78 8.82 -21.27
N ILE A 17 11.50 7.62 -20.72
CA ILE A 17 10.92 6.51 -21.49
C ILE A 17 9.50 6.86 -21.98
N ARG A 18 9.11 6.26 -23.10
CA ARG A 18 7.77 6.41 -23.68
C ARG A 18 7.31 5.10 -24.30
N ASN A 19 6.00 4.92 -24.35
CA ASN A 19 5.37 3.89 -25.17
C ASN A 19 4.51 4.58 -26.27
N ALA A 20 3.68 3.83 -26.98
CA ALA A 20 2.84 4.36 -28.05
C ALA A 20 1.75 5.35 -27.58
N TYR A 21 1.48 5.46 -26.28
CA TYR A 21 0.35 6.23 -25.74
C TYR A 21 0.77 7.34 -24.76
N ILE A 22 1.81 7.11 -23.95
CA ILE A 22 2.25 8.03 -22.89
C ILE A 22 3.78 8.15 -22.82
N ASP A 23 4.25 9.29 -22.30
CA ASP A 23 5.60 9.44 -21.75
C ASP A 23 5.57 9.36 -20.21
N PHE A 24 6.71 9.03 -19.60
CA PHE A 24 6.83 8.84 -18.15
C PHE A 24 7.49 10.03 -17.44
N SER A 25 7.62 11.20 -18.08
CA SER A 25 8.38 12.34 -17.55
C SER A 25 7.85 12.92 -16.24
N LYS A 26 6.58 12.66 -15.91
CA LYS A 26 5.91 13.13 -14.68
C LYS A 26 5.36 11.99 -13.82
N MET A 27 5.74 10.75 -14.12
CA MET A 27 5.14 9.58 -13.48
C MET A 27 5.45 9.54 -11.98
N THR A 28 4.46 9.19 -11.18
CA THR A 28 4.56 9.05 -9.73
C THR A 28 3.94 7.75 -9.25
N THR A 29 4.29 7.33 -8.03
CA THR A 29 3.67 6.22 -7.30
C THR A 29 3.41 6.65 -5.86
N SER A 30 2.38 6.11 -5.22
CA SER A 30 2.14 6.27 -3.79
C SER A 30 2.74 5.08 -3.05
N LEU A 31 3.69 5.35 -2.16
CA LEU A 31 4.18 4.39 -1.18
C LEU A 31 3.31 4.50 0.08
N VAL A 32 2.77 3.38 0.52
CA VAL A 32 1.89 3.28 1.70
C VAL A 32 2.52 2.39 2.76
N ALA A 33 2.36 2.76 4.03
CA ALA A 33 2.63 1.88 5.15
C ALA A 33 1.39 1.76 6.05
N VAL A 34 0.98 0.52 6.33
CA VAL A 34 -0.09 0.18 7.26
C VAL A 34 0.56 -0.24 8.57
N VAL A 35 0.45 0.63 9.57
CA VAL A 35 1.10 0.49 10.87
C VAL A 35 0.15 -0.21 11.83
N THR A 36 0.64 -1.24 12.52
CA THR A 36 -0.16 -2.02 13.47
C THR A 36 0.37 -1.88 14.90
N ASP A 37 -0.37 -2.35 15.89
CA ASP A 37 0.11 -2.50 17.27
C ASP A 37 0.75 -3.87 17.57
N VAL A 38 0.85 -4.75 16.58
CA VAL A 38 1.46 -6.07 16.74
C VAL A 38 2.98 -5.95 16.77
N VAL A 39 3.61 -6.64 17.72
CA VAL A 39 5.06 -6.73 17.86
C VAL A 39 5.50 -8.18 17.70
N VAL A 40 6.47 -8.42 16.82
CA VAL A 40 7.13 -9.72 16.57
C VAL A 40 8.63 -9.50 16.68
N ASP A 41 9.32 -10.32 17.46
CA ASP A 41 10.77 -10.22 17.70
C ASP A 41 11.23 -8.81 18.13
N GLY A 42 10.42 -8.17 18.99
CA GLY A 42 10.67 -6.81 19.48
C GLY A 42 10.47 -5.70 18.44
N ARG A 43 9.98 -6.03 17.24
CA ARG A 43 9.72 -5.06 16.17
C ARG A 43 8.24 -4.99 15.83
N ARG A 44 7.75 -3.77 15.59
CA ARG A 44 6.37 -3.54 15.16
C ARG A 44 6.15 -4.09 13.76
N VAL A 45 5.03 -4.77 13.55
CA VAL A 45 4.61 -5.23 12.23
C VAL A 45 4.04 -4.06 11.42
N VAL A 46 4.64 -3.80 10.27
CA VAL A 46 4.22 -2.76 9.32
C VAL A 46 4.08 -3.40 7.93
N GLY A 47 2.90 -3.28 7.34
CA GLY A 47 2.65 -3.70 5.96
C GLY A 47 2.99 -2.57 4.98
N TYR A 48 3.71 -2.88 3.90
CA TYR A 48 4.05 -1.90 2.86
C TYR A 48 3.37 -2.24 1.54
N GLY A 49 3.02 -1.20 0.77
CA GLY A 49 2.45 -1.35 -0.57
C GLY A 49 2.70 -0.12 -1.43
N PHE A 50 2.66 -0.31 -2.75
CA PHE A 50 2.74 0.77 -3.72
C PHE A 50 1.93 0.43 -4.97
N ASN A 51 1.52 1.44 -5.74
CA ASN A 51 0.81 1.21 -7.01
C ASN A 51 1.79 1.07 -8.18
N SER A 52 1.42 0.22 -9.14
CA SER A 52 2.15 0.06 -10.41
C SER A 52 2.19 1.36 -11.22
N ASN A 53 3.10 1.40 -12.20
CA ASN A 53 3.31 2.53 -13.09
C ASN A 53 2.10 2.82 -13.99
N GLY A 54 2.04 4.02 -14.56
CA GLY A 54 1.04 4.41 -15.57
C GLY A 54 -0.22 5.09 -15.03
N ARG A 55 -0.47 5.06 -13.71
CA ARG A 55 -1.69 5.61 -13.09
C ARG A 55 -1.47 6.71 -12.07
N TYR A 56 -0.22 7.15 -11.87
CA TYR A 56 0.18 8.19 -10.90
C TYR A 56 -0.12 7.84 -9.44
N GLY A 57 0.54 8.54 -8.51
CA GLY A 57 0.26 8.44 -7.08
C GLY A 57 -1.16 8.89 -6.73
N GLN A 58 -1.75 8.23 -5.73
CA GLN A 58 -3.13 8.42 -5.28
C GLN A 58 -3.20 9.02 -3.88
N GLY A 59 -2.19 9.81 -3.49
CA GLY A 59 -2.05 10.32 -2.12
C GLY A 59 -3.24 11.14 -1.63
N GLY A 60 -3.86 11.96 -2.49
CA GLY A 60 -5.08 12.71 -2.14
C GLY A 60 -6.21 11.77 -1.74
N LEU A 61 -6.57 10.82 -2.60
CA LEU A 61 -7.62 9.84 -2.32
C LEU A 61 -7.34 9.02 -1.05
N ILE A 62 -6.09 8.59 -0.86
CA ILE A 62 -5.69 7.81 0.32
C ILE A 62 -5.90 8.65 1.59
N ARG A 63 -5.32 9.85 1.64
CA ARG A 63 -5.36 10.71 2.84
C ARG A 63 -6.75 11.27 3.14
N GLU A 64 -7.51 11.66 2.11
CA GLU A 64 -8.77 12.40 2.27
C GLU A 64 -10.00 11.50 2.37
N ARG A 65 -9.89 10.22 1.99
CA ARG A 65 -11.05 9.33 1.93
C ARG A 65 -10.81 7.95 2.55
N PHE A 66 -9.74 7.27 2.18
CA PHE A 66 -9.59 5.85 2.52
C PHE A 66 -8.94 5.62 3.88
N ARG A 67 -7.88 6.38 4.20
CA ARG A 67 -7.18 6.31 5.48
C ARG A 67 -8.15 6.40 6.64
N ASP A 68 -8.95 7.47 6.68
CA ASP A 68 -9.78 7.74 7.85
C ASP A 68 -10.89 6.70 8.02
N ARG A 69 -11.44 6.13 6.93
CA ARG A 69 -12.40 5.01 7.02
C ARG A 69 -11.79 3.77 7.66
N ILE A 70 -10.53 3.47 7.39
CA ILE A 70 -9.83 2.33 8.01
C ILE A 70 -9.61 2.61 9.50
N LEU A 71 -9.16 3.82 9.84
CA LEU A 71 -8.83 4.17 11.23
C LEU A 71 -10.07 4.36 12.12
N GLN A 72 -11.23 4.66 11.53
CA GLN A 72 -12.51 4.83 12.23
C GLN A 72 -13.34 3.55 12.29
N ALA A 73 -12.95 2.48 11.60
CA ALA A 73 -13.65 1.20 11.66
C ALA A 73 -13.40 0.51 13.01
N GLU A 74 -14.40 -0.23 13.49
CA GLU A 74 -14.24 -1.10 14.67
C GLU A 74 -13.12 -2.14 14.39
N PRO A 75 -12.05 -2.20 15.19
CA PRO A 75 -10.86 -3.00 14.86
C PRO A 75 -11.17 -4.48 14.59
N ASP A 76 -12.09 -5.07 15.36
CA ASP A 76 -12.44 -6.48 15.24
C ASP A 76 -13.21 -6.77 13.95
N SER A 77 -13.85 -5.76 13.34
CA SER A 77 -14.53 -5.90 12.04
C SER A 77 -13.55 -6.05 10.86
N LEU A 78 -12.28 -5.69 11.05
CA LEU A 78 -11.23 -5.77 10.03
C LEU A 78 -10.50 -7.12 10.03
N LEU A 79 -10.84 -8.01 10.96
CA LEU A 79 -10.22 -9.31 11.10
C LEU A 79 -11.03 -10.38 10.35
N ASN A 80 -10.33 -11.33 9.73
CA ASN A 80 -10.94 -12.53 9.15
C ASN A 80 -10.66 -13.75 10.04
N SER A 81 -11.20 -14.92 9.68
CA SER A 81 -11.00 -16.18 10.41
C SER A 81 -9.54 -16.66 10.47
N ARG A 82 -8.61 -16.06 9.72
CA ARG A 82 -7.17 -16.33 9.79
C ARG A 82 -6.41 -15.35 10.69
N ALA A 83 -7.10 -14.45 11.39
CA ALA A 83 -6.57 -13.39 12.27
C ALA A 83 -5.61 -12.37 11.59
N ILE A 84 -5.14 -12.66 10.38
CA ILE A 84 -4.33 -11.80 9.52
C ILE A 84 -5.08 -11.67 8.19
N THR A 85 -5.47 -10.44 7.85
CA THR A 85 -5.72 -10.08 6.44
C THR A 85 -4.42 -10.38 5.71
N SER A 86 -4.40 -11.41 4.86
CA SER A 86 -3.17 -11.99 4.36
C SER A 86 -2.30 -10.93 3.68
N ILE A 87 -1.26 -10.46 4.36
CA ILE A 87 -0.15 -9.75 3.73
C ILE A 87 0.72 -10.85 3.16
N ARG A 88 0.27 -11.47 2.06
CA ARG A 88 1.14 -12.33 1.28
C ARG A 88 2.12 -11.41 0.56
N THR A 89 3.36 -11.39 1.02
CA THR A 89 4.49 -11.01 0.18
C THR A 89 4.69 -12.12 -0.85
N GLY A 90 3.81 -12.17 -1.84
CA GLY A 90 4.03 -12.93 -3.06
C GLY A 90 4.83 -12.04 -4.00
N VAL A 91 6.13 -12.27 -4.08
CA VAL A 91 6.80 -12.08 -5.38
C VAL A 91 6.06 -13.02 -6.32
N ALA A 92 5.47 -12.49 -7.39
CA ALA A 92 5.03 -13.31 -8.51
C ALA A 92 6.31 -13.96 -9.08
N GLY A 93 6.67 -15.11 -8.51
CA GLY A 93 7.52 -16.07 -9.19
C GLY A 93 6.65 -16.71 -10.25
N ASP A 94 7.20 -16.76 -11.46
CA ASP A 94 6.64 -17.43 -12.62
C ASP A 94 6.17 -18.85 -12.27
N ASP A 95 4.87 -19.01 -12.08
CA ASP A 95 4.17 -20.27 -12.27
C ASP A 95 3.34 -20.11 -13.55
N ASP A 96 4.03 -20.16 -14.69
CA ASP A 96 3.43 -20.62 -15.94
C ASP A 96 4.36 -21.70 -16.53
N GLN A 97 3.77 -22.89 -16.63
CA GLN A 97 4.19 -23.95 -17.55
C GLN A 97 4.15 -23.47 -19.00
#